data_AF-A0A9E2A1S0-F1
#
_entry.id   AF-A0A9E2A1S0-F1
#
_cell.length_a   1.000
_cell.length_b   1.000
_cell.length_c   1.000
_cell.angle_alpha   90.00
_cell.angle_beta   90.00
_cell.angle_gamma   90.00
#
_symmetry.space_group_name_H-M   'P 1'
#
loop_
_entity.id
_entity.type
_entity.pdbx_description
1 polymer ?
#
loop_
_entity_poly.entity_id
_entity_poly.type
_entity_poly.pdbx_seq_one_letter_code
_entity_poly.pdbx_strand_id
1 'polypeptide(L)'
;MTLKQYQGAPGHPPQHRAALEELKKYYSTTQIVELTHSVGFSNYWNRFTDILEIDLEDQASVDKGKHGAVIDVDQYVDYMSTCWWNDHTPGGG
;
A
#
# COMPACT_ATOMS: atom_id res chain seq x y z
N MET A 1 -29.79 -5.24 -1.11
CA MET A 1 -28.35 -5.56 -1.19
C MET A 1 -27.68 -4.46 -2.00
N THR A 2 -26.91 -3.59 -1.35
CA THR A 2 -26.04 -2.65 -2.05
C THR A 2 -24.96 -3.46 -2.74
N LEU A 3 -24.95 -3.44 -4.08
CA LEU A 3 -23.84 -3.94 -4.88
C LEU A 3 -22.60 -3.20 -4.38
N LYS A 4 -21.77 -3.87 -3.56
CA LYS A 4 -20.51 -3.31 -3.09
C LYS A 4 -19.76 -2.85 -4.34
N GLN A 5 -19.64 -1.54 -4.51
CA GLN A 5 -18.89 -0.89 -5.59
C GLN A 5 -17.43 -1.25 -5.42
N TYR A 6 -17.04 -2.45 -5.84
CA TYR A 6 -15.64 -2.81 -5.86
C TYR A 6 -14.93 -2.22 -7.09
N GLN A 7 -15.65 -1.55 -8.00
CA GLN A 7 -15.27 -1.69 -9.41
C GLN A 7 -16.07 -0.77 -10.37
N GLY A 8 -15.37 0.17 -11.01
CA GLY A 8 -15.80 0.85 -12.26
C GLY A 8 -16.55 2.18 -12.09
N ALA A 9 -16.12 3.19 -12.86
CA ALA A 9 -16.87 4.43 -13.10
C ALA A 9 -18.04 4.20 -14.08
N PRO A 10 -19.02 5.11 -14.21
CA PRO A 10 -20.10 4.98 -15.19
C PRO A 10 -19.54 4.69 -16.59
N GLY A 11 -19.89 3.53 -17.17
CA GLY A 11 -19.41 3.09 -18.48
C GLY A 11 -18.16 2.21 -18.47
N HIS A 12 -17.53 1.96 -17.32
CA HIS A 12 -16.35 1.10 -17.22
C HIS A 12 -16.65 -0.19 -16.45
N PRO A 13 -16.33 -1.36 -17.03
CA PRO A 13 -16.58 -2.61 -16.38
C PRO A 13 -15.70 -2.76 -15.13
N PRO A 14 -16.20 -3.52 -14.15
CA PRO A 14 -15.46 -3.95 -12.98
C PRO A 14 -14.04 -4.53 -13.29
N GLN A 15 -12.96 -3.78 -13.01
CA GLN A 15 -11.56 -4.26 -13.04
C GLN A 15 -11.13 -5.04 -11.76
N HIS A 16 -11.73 -6.20 -11.40
CA HIS A 16 -11.17 -7.01 -10.28
C HIS A 16 -10.19 -8.10 -10.72
N ARG A 17 -10.43 -8.71 -11.89
CA ARG A 17 -9.83 -10.02 -12.17
C ARG A 17 -8.36 -9.91 -12.57
N ALA A 18 -7.98 -8.82 -13.22
CA ALA A 18 -6.59 -8.63 -13.67
C ALA A 18 -5.63 -8.33 -12.51
N ALA A 19 -6.03 -7.52 -11.52
CA ALA A 19 -5.13 -7.06 -10.47
C ALA A 19 -4.67 -8.20 -9.53
N LEU A 20 -5.59 -9.08 -9.10
CA LEU A 20 -5.21 -10.20 -8.22
C LEU A 20 -4.31 -11.21 -8.95
N GLU A 21 -4.61 -11.52 -10.21
CA GLU A 21 -3.78 -12.42 -11.01
C GLU A 21 -2.41 -11.81 -11.32
N GLU A 22 -2.32 -10.49 -11.49
CA GLU A 22 -1.04 -9.79 -11.63
C GLU A 22 -0.22 -9.84 -10.34
N LEU A 23 -0.84 -9.58 -9.18
CA LEU A 23 -0.18 -9.64 -7.87
C LEU A 23 0.39 -11.03 -7.58
N LYS A 24 -0.34 -12.09 -7.94
CA LYS A 24 0.12 -13.48 -7.77
C LYS A 24 1.39 -13.82 -8.56
N LYS A 25 1.77 -13.03 -9.57
CA LYS A 25 3.04 -13.22 -10.28
C LYS A 25 4.26 -12.87 -9.43
N TYR A 26 4.09 -11.97 -8.45
CA TYR A 26 5.20 -11.40 -7.67
C TYR A 26 5.13 -11.73 -6.18
N TYR A 27 3.94 -12.05 -5.66
CA TYR A 27 3.70 -12.21 -4.24
C TYR A 27 2.96 -13.52 -3.94
N SER A 28 3.30 -14.13 -2.81
CA SER A 28 2.55 -15.27 -2.27
C SER A 28 1.16 -14.82 -1.80
N THR A 29 0.22 -15.77 -1.71
CA THR A 29 -1.13 -15.50 -1.18
C THR A 29 -1.08 -14.84 0.20
N THR A 30 -0.17 -15.28 1.09
CA THR A 30 -0.01 -14.70 2.44
C THR A 30 0.42 -13.23 2.35
N GLN A 31 1.44 -12.92 1.56
CA GLN A 31 1.89 -11.54 1.34
C GLN A 31 0.79 -10.66 0.74
N ILE A 32 0.00 -11.19 -0.20
CA ILE A 32 -1.14 -10.47 -0.79
C ILE A 32 -2.19 -10.15 0.27
N VAL A 33 -2.50 -11.09 1.17
CA VAL A 33 -3.45 -10.87 2.27
C VAL A 33 -2.95 -9.79 3.22
N GLU A 34 -1.67 -9.85 3.61
CA GLU A 34 -1.04 -8.86 4.49
C GLU A 34 -0.99 -7.46 3.86
N LEU A 35 -0.61 -7.36 2.59
CA LEU A 35 -0.63 -6.12 1.80
C LEU A 35 -2.05 -5.56 1.74
N THR A 36 -3.04 -6.40 1.41
CA THR A 36 -4.44 -6.00 1.31
C THR A 36 -4.96 -5.49 2.66
N HIS A 37 -4.63 -6.16 3.76
CA HIS A 37 -5.02 -5.74 5.10
C HIS A 37 -4.41 -4.38 5.47
N SER A 38 -3.09 -4.22 5.26
CA SER A 38 -2.36 -2.99 5.61
C SER A 38 -2.83 -1.78 4.81
N VAL A 39 -3.02 -1.96 3.50
CA VAL A 39 -3.54 -0.91 2.60
C VAL A 39 -5.00 -0.60 2.92
N GLY A 40 -5.82 -1.63 3.17
CA GLY A 40 -7.23 -1.47 3.52
C GLY A 40 -7.42 -0.70 4.82
N PHE A 41 -6.68 -1.08 5.85
CA PHE A 41 -6.68 -0.40 7.15
C PHE A 41 -6.28 1.07 7.02
N SER A 42 -5.16 1.35 6.34
CA SER A 42 -4.66 2.72 6.19
C SER A 42 -5.65 3.61 5.42
N ASN A 43 -6.20 3.10 4.32
CA ASN A 43 -7.22 3.83 3.54
C ASN A 43 -8.49 4.09 4.33
N TYR A 44 -8.94 3.11 5.12
CA TYR A 44 -10.08 3.27 6.02
C TYR A 44 -9.77 4.32 7.09
N TRP A 45 -8.61 4.23 7.73
CA TRP A 45 -8.21 5.13 8.81
C TRP A 45 -8.12 6.58 8.35
N ASN A 46 -7.49 6.83 7.20
CA ASN A 46 -7.42 8.17 6.61
C ASN A 46 -8.84 8.72 6.35
N ARG A 47 -9.71 7.97 5.65
CA ARG A 47 -11.08 8.43 5.40
C ARG A 47 -11.91 8.64 6.66
N PHE A 48 -11.72 7.78 7.66
CA PHE A 48 -12.46 7.85 8.92
C PHE A 48 -12.07 9.10 9.71
N THR A 49 -10.77 9.40 9.77
CA THR A 49 -10.25 10.57 10.49
C THR A 49 -10.52 11.87 9.73
N ASP A 50 -10.42 11.86 8.40
CA ASP A 50 -10.80 12.99 7.53
C ASP A 50 -12.26 13.41 7.73
N ILE A 51 -13.20 12.45 7.76
CA ILE A 51 -14.64 12.74 7.96
C ILE A 51 -14.93 13.33 9.34
N LEU A 52 -14.12 12.97 10.34
CA LEU A 52 -14.23 13.50 11.69
C LEU A 52 -13.45 14.80 11.89
N GLU A 53 -12.77 15.29 10.84
CA GLU A 53 -11.89 16.47 10.90
C GLU A 53 -10.85 16.35 12.03
N ILE A 54 -10.36 15.13 12.27
CA ILE A 54 -9.34 14.87 13.29
C ILE A 54 -7.97 15.14 12.68
N ASP A 55 -7.33 16.21 13.13
CA ASP A 55 -5.92 16.47 12.83
C ASP A 55 -5.05 15.41 13.52
N LEU A 56 -4.65 14.39 12.74
CA LEU A 56 -3.76 13.32 13.21
C LEU A 56 -2.31 13.78 13.36
N GLU A 57 -1.90 14.77 12.55
CA GLU A 57 -0.56 15.33 12.55
C GLU A 57 -0.65 16.82 12.92
N ASP A 58 0.30 17.30 13.72
CA ASP A 58 0.41 18.74 13.91
C ASP A 58 0.83 19.39 12.58
N GLN A 59 0.31 20.59 12.30
CA GLN A 59 0.63 21.31 11.06
C GLN A 59 2.15 21.46 10.87
N ALA A 60 2.91 21.54 11.96
CA ALA A 60 4.38 21.57 11.95
C ALA A 60 5.03 20.29 11.41
N SER A 61 4.44 19.11 11.60
CA SER A 61 4.94 17.86 11.00
C SER A 61 4.57 17.75 9.53
N VAL A 62 3.36 18.15 9.14
CA VAL A 62 2.94 18.23 7.74
C VAL A 62 3.85 19.19 6.95
N ASP A 63 4.21 20.33 7.55
CA ASP A 63 5.08 21.33 6.93
C ASP A 63 6.53 20.86 6.75
N LYS A 64 7.02 19.93 7.58
CA LYS A 64 8.31 19.26 7.35
C LYS A 64 8.30 18.43 6.07
N GLY A 65 7.17 17.79 5.75
CA GLY A 65 6.99 17.05 4.50
C GLY A 65 7.08 17.93 3.25
N LYS A 66 6.69 19.22 3.34
CA LYS A 66 6.80 20.19 2.24
C LYS A 66 8.25 20.48 1.83
N HIS A 67 9.20 20.24 2.73
CA HIS A 67 10.64 20.41 2.50
C HIS A 67 11.28 19.06 2.16
N GLY A 68 10.58 18.30 1.31
CA GLY A 68 10.74 16.86 1.06
C GLY A 68 12.14 16.34 1.31
N ALA A 69 12.24 15.30 2.16
CA ALA A 69 13.47 14.54 2.29
C ALA A 69 13.91 14.10 0.90
N VAL A 70 15.10 14.55 0.47
CA VAL A 70 15.73 14.04 -0.75
C VAL A 70 16.07 12.59 -0.45
N ILE A 71 15.24 11.68 -0.96
CA ILE A 71 15.50 10.25 -0.85
C ILE A 71 16.60 9.94 -1.86
N ASP A 72 17.77 9.54 -1.36
CA ASP A 72 18.77 8.89 -2.18
C ASP A 72 18.22 7.52 -2.60
N VAL A 73 17.99 7.38 -3.91
CA VAL A 73 17.35 6.19 -4.48
C VAL A 73 18.22 4.96 -4.27
N ASP A 74 19.54 5.10 -4.35
CA ASP A 74 20.47 3.97 -4.19
C ASP A 74 20.50 3.52 -2.73
N GLN A 75 20.53 4.48 -1.79
CA GLN A 75 20.42 4.18 -0.36
C GLN A 75 19.08 3.51 0.00
N TYR A 76 17.99 3.98 -0.61
CA TYR A 76 16.66 3.40 -0.40
C TYR A 76 16.58 1.97 -0.93
N VAL A 77 17.09 1.72 -2.15
CA VAL A 77 17.10 0.39 -2.76
C VAL A 77 17.98 -0.57 -1.97
N ASP A 78 19.17 -0.14 -1.54
CA ASP A 78 20.08 -0.93 -0.69
C ASP A 78 19.38 -1.33 0.60
N TYR A 79 18.81 -0.37 1.33
CA TYR A 79 18.06 -0.64 2.56
C TYR A 79 16.89 -1.62 2.34
N MET A 80 16.05 -1.37 1.34
CA MET A 80 14.90 -2.23 1.02
C MET A 80 15.34 -3.65 0.62
N SER A 81 16.53 -3.80 0.04
CA SER A 81 17.08 -5.10 -0.35
C SER A 81 17.57 -5.93 0.84
N THR A 82 17.94 -5.28 1.95
CA THR A 82 18.39 -5.93 3.20
C THR A 82 17.26 -6.33 4.13
N CYS A 83 16.02 -5.95 3.81
CA CYS A 83 14.87 -6.18 4.66
C CYS A 83 14.39 -7.65 4.59
N TRP A 84 13.81 -8.12 5.70
CA TRP A 84 13.43 -9.52 5.93
C TRP A 84 12.49 -10.13 4.88
N TRP A 85 11.70 -9.31 4.17
CA TRP A 85 10.83 -9.79 3.08
C TRP A 85 11.59 -10.11 1.80
N ASN A 86 12.86 -9.69 1.71
CA ASN A 86 13.76 -9.90 0.59
C ASN A 86 14.82 -10.96 0.88
N ASP A 87 14.57 -11.85 1.86
CA ASP A 87 15.33 -13.08 2.05
C ASP A 87 15.17 -13.96 0.80
N HIS A 88 16.03 -13.72 -0.19
CA HIS A 88 16.38 -14.73 -1.16
C HIS A 88 17.08 -15.83 -0.39
N THR A 89 16.32 -16.84 0.05
CA THR A 89 16.87 -18.17 0.26
C THR A 89 16.82 -18.90 -1.08
N PRO A 90 17.85 -18.80 -1.94
CA PRO A 90 18.07 -19.87 -2.90
C PRO A 90 18.45 -21.09 -2.05
N GLY A 91 17.67 -22.17 -2.15
CA GLY A 91 17.88 -23.34 -1.32
C GLY A 91 19.34 -23.84 -1.33
N GLY A 92 19.80 -24.32 -0.19
CA GLY A 92 21.02 -25.13 -0.09
C GLY A 92 21.61 -25.20 1.32
N GLY A 93 21.40 -26.32 2.01
CA GLY A 93 22.02 -26.68 3.29
C GLY A 93 21.21 -27.70 4.07
#